data_AF-A0AAE1IPI8-F1
#
_entry.id   AF-A0AAE1IPI8-F1
#
_cell.length_a   1.000
_cell.length_b   1.000
_cell.length_c   1.000
_cell.angle_alpha   90.00
_cell.angle_beta   90.00
_cell.angle_gamma   90.00
#
_symmetry.space_group_name_H-M   'P 1'
#
loop_
_entity.id
_entity.type
_entity.pdbx_description
1 polymer ?
#
loop_
_entity_poly.entity_id
_entity_poly.type
_entity_poly.pdbx_seq_one_letter_code
_entity_poly.pdbx_strand_id
1 'polypeptide(L)'
;MPTNARLTASWSTLVPVASTVAWSSGNMSGAAAVKLWVNEKAYYDYSSNSCAAGKQCGHYTQVVWKNTIRVGCAKVRCNNGGTFISCNYDPPGNYVGRRPY
;
A
#
# COMPACT_ATOMS: atom_id res chain seq x y z
N MET A 1 12.44 -14.11 -0.28
CA MET A 1 11.18 -13.65 0.37
C MET A 1 11.27 -14.05 1.84
N PRO A 2 11.09 -13.15 2.82
CA PRO A 2 11.23 -13.54 4.22
C PRO A 2 10.09 -14.49 4.58
N THR A 3 10.46 -15.68 5.06
CA THR A 3 9.58 -16.84 5.22
C THR A 3 8.79 -16.88 6.52
N ASN A 4 8.88 -15.91 7.43
CA ASN A 4 8.13 -15.97 8.69
C ASN A 4 7.88 -14.59 9.33
N ALA A 5 6.92 -13.84 8.79
CA ALA A 5 6.26 -12.76 9.51
C ALA A 5 4.81 -13.15 9.76
N ARG A 6 4.55 -13.89 10.83
CA ARG A 6 3.19 -14.26 11.24
C ARG A 6 2.63 -13.11 12.06
N LEU A 7 1.84 -12.25 11.44
CA LEU A 7 1.02 -11.27 12.14
C LEU A 7 -0.13 -12.02 12.82
N THR A 8 -0.03 -12.23 14.13
CA THR A 8 -1.13 -12.78 14.93
C THR A 8 -2.11 -11.65 15.25
N ALA A 9 -3.17 -11.48 14.44
CA ALA A 9 -4.31 -10.66 14.80
C ALA A 9 -5.32 -11.53 15.57
N SER A 10 -5.73 -11.08 16.76
CA SER A 10 -6.80 -11.72 17.55
C SER A 10 -8.14 -11.51 16.85
N TRP A 11 -8.91 -12.58 16.69
CA TRP A 11 -10.16 -12.63 15.93
C TRP A 11 -11.32 -12.12 16.78
N SER A 12 -11.85 -10.93 16.50
CA SER A 12 -13.17 -10.53 17.02
C SER A 12 -14.03 -9.80 15.99
N THR A 13 -13.44 -9.20 14.96
CA THR A 13 -14.12 -8.77 13.73
C THR A 13 -13.05 -8.57 12.66
N LEU A 14 -13.08 -9.35 11.56
CA LEU A 14 -12.26 -9.05 10.39
C LEU A 14 -12.80 -7.75 9.76
N VAL A 15 -12.31 -6.59 10.19
CA VAL A 15 -12.51 -5.36 9.42
C VAL A 15 -11.63 -5.50 8.18
N PRO A 16 -12.19 -5.55 6.96
CA PRO A 16 -11.36 -5.61 5.75
C PRO A 16 -10.56 -4.31 5.67
N VAL A 17 -9.24 -4.41 5.85
CA VAL A 17 -8.31 -3.29 5.69
C VAL A 17 -7.55 -3.44 4.38
N ALA A 18 -7.47 -2.38 3.61
CA ALA A 18 -6.63 -2.37 2.43
C ALA A 18 -5.17 -2.15 2.85
N SER A 19 -4.22 -2.62 2.03
CA SER A 19 -2.80 -2.56 2.37
C SER A 19 -1.94 -2.11 1.18
N THR A 20 -0.91 -1.32 1.44
CA THR A 20 0.19 -1.06 0.48
C THR A 20 1.50 -1.54 1.07
N VAL A 21 2.36 -2.13 0.24
CA VAL A 21 3.64 -2.70 0.69
C VAL A 21 4.80 -2.14 -0.15
N ALA A 22 5.97 -2.01 0.48
CA ALA A 22 7.21 -1.63 -0.16
C ALA A 22 8.37 -2.47 0.39
N TRP A 23 9.29 -2.84 -0.49
CA TRP A 23 10.50 -3.58 -0.13
C TRP A 23 11.74 -2.95 -0.75
N SER A 24 12.85 -3.01 -0.02
CA SER A 24 14.17 -2.61 -0.50
C SER A 24 15.23 -3.56 0.04
N SER A 25 16.31 -3.76 -0.70
CA SER A 25 17.52 -4.44 -0.23
C SER A 25 18.33 -3.61 0.78
N GLY A 26 18.06 -2.31 0.89
CA GLY A 26 18.72 -1.39 1.81
C GLY A 26 17.81 -0.86 2.91
N ASN A 27 18.26 0.21 3.58
CA ASN A 27 17.42 0.97 4.50
C ASN A 27 16.46 1.87 3.72
N MET A 28 15.15 1.73 3.95
CA MET A 28 14.12 2.58 3.35
C MET A 28 13.34 3.32 4.46
N SER A 29 13.03 4.59 4.25
CA SER A 29 12.16 5.36 5.17
C SER A 29 10.69 5.19 4.79
N GLY A 30 9.78 5.45 5.75
CA GLY A 30 8.34 5.50 5.46
C GLY A 30 7.99 6.51 4.37
N ALA A 31 8.61 7.70 4.40
CA ALA A 31 8.43 8.71 3.37
C ALA A 31 8.90 8.23 1.98
N ALA A 32 9.99 7.47 1.89
CA ALA A 32 10.45 6.89 0.63
C ALA A 32 9.47 5.85 0.09
N ALA A 33 8.88 5.02 0.95
CA ALA A 33 7.84 4.06 0.56
C ALA A 33 6.58 4.77 0.03
N VAL A 34 6.09 5.79 0.75
CA VAL A 34 4.93 6.57 0.29
C VAL A 34 5.24 7.29 -1.03
N LYS A 35 6.44 7.86 -1.19
CA LYS A 35 6.86 8.47 -2.46
C LYS A 35 6.87 7.46 -3.61
N LEU A 36 7.31 6.23 -3.36
CA LEU A 36 7.29 5.15 -4.36
C LEU A 36 5.85 4.84 -4.80
N TRP A 37 4.91 4.75 -3.86
CA TRP A 37 3.48 4.55 -4.17
C TRP A 37 2.86 5.75 -4.90
N VAL A 38 3.16 6.98 -4.47
CA VAL A 38 2.63 8.20 -5.10
C VAL A 38 3.17 8.40 -6.52
N ASN A 39 4.40 7.99 -6.81
CA ASN A 39 4.98 8.07 -8.14
C ASN A 39 4.20 7.26 -9.19
N GLU A 40 3.41 6.27 -8.78
CA GLU A 40 2.52 5.56 -9.69
C GLU A 40 1.41 6.44 -10.29
N LYS A 41 1.21 7.65 -9.77
CA LYS A 41 0.34 8.68 -10.37
C LYS A 41 0.64 8.87 -11.86
N ALA A 42 1.90 8.78 -12.27
CA ALA A 42 2.31 8.91 -13.66
C ALA A 42 1.71 7.82 -14.58
N TYR A 43 1.22 6.73 -14.01
CA TYR A 43 0.63 5.60 -14.72
C TYR A 43 -0.89 5.51 -14.53
N TYR A 44 -1.50 6.37 -13.73
CA TYR A 44 -2.95 6.36 -13.52
C TYR A 44 -3.63 7.38 -14.42
N ASP A 45 -4.60 6.93 -15.21
CA ASP A 45 -5.50 7.79 -15.95
C ASP A 45 -6.85 7.86 -15.25
N TYR A 46 -7.18 9.06 -14.75
CA TYR A 46 -8.42 9.33 -14.04
C TYR A 46 -9.66 9.26 -14.95
N SER A 47 -9.50 9.57 -16.25
CA SER A 47 -10.62 9.59 -17.20
C SER A 47 -11.15 8.17 -17.43
N SER A 48 -10.26 7.24 -17.77
CA SER A 48 -10.54 5.81 -17.95
C SER A 48 -10.61 5.02 -16.64
N ASN A 49 -10.20 5.61 -15.51
CA ASN A 49 -10.05 4.96 -14.21
C ASN A 49 -9.21 3.68 -14.28
N SER A 50 -8.09 3.75 -15.00
CA SER A 50 -7.24 2.59 -15.29
C SER A 50 -5.77 2.91 -15.15
N CYS A 51 -4.96 1.87 -14.96
CA CYS A 51 -3.50 2.00 -15.05
C CYS A 51 -3.06 1.83 -16.50
N ALA A 52 -1.99 2.53 -16.89
CA ALA A 52 -1.31 2.32 -18.16
C ALA A 52 -0.92 0.84 -18.34
N ALA A 53 -0.94 0.35 -19.58
CA ALA A 53 -0.68 -1.04 -19.89
C ALA A 53 0.67 -1.51 -19.33
N GLY A 54 0.65 -2.63 -18.59
CA GLY A 54 1.84 -3.19 -17.94
C GLY A 54 2.38 -2.39 -16.76
N LYS A 55 1.65 -1.39 -16.26
CA LYS A 55 2.02 -0.58 -15.09
C LYS A 55 1.10 -0.86 -13.91
N GLN A 56 1.59 -0.50 -12.73
CA GLN A 56 0.82 -0.54 -11.48
C GLN A 56 0.48 0.88 -11.06
N CYS A 57 -0.74 1.07 -10.58
CA CYS A 57 -1.21 2.31 -9.99
C CYS A 57 -2.09 2.12 -8.74
N GLY A 58 -2.23 0.86 -8.29
CA GLY A 58 -3.07 0.51 -7.16
C GLY A 58 -2.55 1.06 -5.83
N HIS A 59 -1.24 1.25 -5.68
CA HIS A 59 -0.73 1.86 -4.46
C HIS A 59 -1.06 3.35 -4.44
N TYR A 60 -0.89 4.04 -5.59
CA TYR A 60 -1.31 5.44 -5.71
C TYR A 60 -2.79 5.62 -5.38
N THR A 61 -3.67 4.85 -6.01
CA THR A 61 -5.13 4.99 -5.78
C THR A 61 -5.52 4.69 -4.34
N GLN A 62 -4.82 3.79 -3.64
CA GLN A 62 -5.04 3.56 -2.21
C GLN A 62 -4.58 4.72 -1.34
N VAL A 63 -3.41 5.31 -1.64
CA VAL A 63 -2.86 6.45 -0.88
C VAL A 63 -3.78 7.66 -0.95
N VAL A 64 -4.43 7.89 -2.10
CA VAL A 64 -5.31 9.04 -2.34
C VAL A 64 -6.80 8.71 -2.22
N TRP A 65 -7.14 7.59 -1.58
CA TRP A 65 -8.52 7.13 -1.48
C TRP A 65 -9.35 8.00 -0.53
N LYS A 66 -10.33 8.75 -1.07
CA LYS A 66 -11.11 9.76 -0.34
C LYS A 66 -11.87 9.24 0.88
N ASN A 67 -12.31 7.99 0.85
CA ASN A 67 -13.11 7.41 1.93
C ASN A 67 -12.24 6.79 3.03
N THR A 68 -10.93 6.69 2.83
CA THR A 68 -10.01 6.21 3.85
C THR A 68 -9.75 7.35 4.84
N ILE A 69 -10.02 7.10 6.12
CA ILE A 69 -9.89 8.11 7.19
C ILE A 69 -8.84 7.74 8.24
N ARG A 70 -8.41 6.48 8.26
CA ARG A 70 -7.38 5.96 9.16
C ARG A 70 -6.29 5.28 8.35
N VAL A 71 -5.05 5.53 8.76
CA VAL A 71 -3.87 4.86 8.22
C VAL A 71 -2.94 4.45 9.36
N GLY A 72 -2.42 3.23 9.30
CA GLY A 72 -1.41 2.74 10.23
C GLY A 72 -0.29 2.05 9.46
N CYS A 73 0.97 2.36 9.77
CA CYS A 73 2.12 1.83 9.04
C CYS A 73 3.13 1.16 9.96
N ALA A 74 3.80 0.13 9.44
CA ALA A 74 4.88 -0.58 10.10
C ALA A 74 6.10 -0.67 9.18
N LYS A 75 7.30 -0.54 9.76
CA LYS A 75 8.58 -0.76 9.11
C LYS A 75 9.32 -1.88 9.84
N VAL A 76 9.83 -2.85 9.09
CA VAL A 76 10.64 -3.95 9.60
C VAL A 76 11.96 -4.01 8.84
N ARG A 77 13.06 -4.18 9.57
CA ARG A 77 14.37 -4.49 8.99
C ARG A 77 14.53 -6.00 8.95
N CYS A 78 14.82 -6.55 7.77
CA CYS A 78 14.98 -7.98 7.56
C CYS A 78 16.42 -8.42 7.88
N ASN A 79 16.62 -9.71 8.22
CA ASN A 79 17.94 -10.27 8.55
C ASN A 79 18.96 -10.15 7.39
N ASN A 80 18.49 -10.07 6.16
CA ASN A 80 19.31 -9.86 4.97
C ASN A 80 19.68 -8.37 4.74
N GLY A 81 19.45 -7.49 5.72
CA GLY A 81 19.71 -6.05 5.60
C GLY A 81 18.69 -5.30 4.76
N GLY A 82 17.63 -5.95 4.29
CA GLY A 82 16.52 -5.30 3.60
C GLY A 82 15.57 -4.55 4.53
N THR A 83 14.66 -3.78 3.95
CA THR A 83 13.57 -3.11 4.66
C THR A 83 12.24 -3.48 4.02
N PHE A 84 11.26 -3.81 4.84
CA PHE A 84 9.88 -4.01 4.44
C PHE A 84 9.00 -2.97 5.15
N ILE A 85 8.13 -2.29 4.41
CA ILE A 85 7.18 -1.32 4.92
C ILE A 85 5.78 -1.72 4.46
N SER A 86 4.82 -1.69 5.38
CA SER A 86 3.41 -1.92 5.10
C SER A 86 2.58 -0.79 5.70
N CYS A 87 1.54 -0.33 5.01
CA CYS A 87 0.52 0.56 5.54
C CYS A 87 -0.86 -0.07 5.36
N ASN A 88 -1.69 -0.01 6.39
CA ASN A 88 -3.09 -0.41 6.38
C ASN A 88 -4.01 0.82 6.35
N TYR A 89 -5.10 0.71 5.61
CA TYR A 89 -6.04 1.80 5.31
C TYR A 89 -7.47 1.39 5.65
N ASP A 90 -8.19 2.27 6.35
CA ASP A 90 -9.52 2.00 6.86
C ASP A 90 -10.43 3.25 6.84
N PRO A 91 -11.65 3.19 6.29
CA PRO A 91 -12.19 2.16 5.40
C PRO A 91 -11.26 1.82 4.23
N PRO A 92 -11.30 0.56 3.72
CA PRO A 92 -10.42 0.12 2.65
C PRO A 92 -10.74 0.86 1.34
N GLY A 93 -9.73 1.00 0.49
CA GLY A 93 -9.87 1.61 -0.83
C GLY A 93 -9.84 0.60 -1.97
N ASN A 94 -9.60 1.10 -3.19
CA ASN A 94 -9.42 0.30 -4.40
C ASN A 94 -10.59 -0.62 -4.76
N TYR A 95 -11.82 -0.20 -4.44
CA TYR A 95 -13.01 -0.91 -4.90
C TYR A 95 -13.11 -0.86 -6.43
N VAL A 96 -13.26 -2.03 -7.05
CA VAL A 96 -13.41 -2.17 -8.52
C VAL A 96 -14.52 -1.26 -9.03
N GLY A 97 -14.23 -0.50 -10.09
CA GLY A 97 -15.16 0.43 -10.72
C GLY A 97 -15.38 1.75 -9.97
N ARG A 98 -14.77 1.95 -8.78
CA ARG A 98 -14.83 3.22 -8.04
C ARG A 98 -13.58 4.06 -8.27
N ARG A 99 -13.74 5.37 -8.27
CA ARG A 99 -12.63 6.34 -8.36
C ARG A 99 -12.09 6.69 -6.97
N PRO A 100 -10.78 6.95 -6.86
CA PRO A 100 -10.15 7.27 -5.59
C PRO A 100 -10.53 8.65 -5.04
N TYR A 101 -10.95 9.59 -5.89
CA TYR A 101 -11.50 10.90 -5.50
C TYR A 101 -12.67 11.25 -6.41
#